data_AF-A0A1B6YTC5-F1
#
_entry.id   AF-A0A1B6YTC5-F1
#
_cell.length_a   1.000
_cell.length_b   1.000
_cell.length_c   1.000
_cell.angle_alpha   90.00
_cell.angle_beta   90.00
_cell.angle_gamma   90.00
#
_symmetry.space_group_name_H-M   'P 1'
#
loop_
_entity.id
_entity.type
_entity.pdbx_description
1 polymer ?
#
loop_
_entity_poly.entity_id
_entity_poly.type
_entity_poly.pdbx_seq_one_letter_code
_entity_poly.pdbx_strand_id
1 'polypeptide(L)'
;MLRFSHRPTSTLAVVLMLALAGPAAAYRPNIPLDVVPLGDPGSFEVIESRGAGPSHIWCVAADHAYRVLGAAGTDRIYLVAPRGPSQSMPDRRAVGFAMSPAQANAVPAAAKPFLGGLLLAQMQAGSSLGVAQALQYCTDHIETD
;
A
#
# COMPACT_ATOMS: atom_id res chain seq x y z
N MET A 1 19.43 -69.97 4.81
CA MET A 1 18.30 -69.53 3.94
C MET A 1 17.20 -68.98 4.84
N LEU A 2 16.82 -67.72 4.65
CA LEU A 2 15.98 -66.93 5.54
C LEU A 2 14.50 -67.37 5.51
N ARG A 3 13.82 -67.33 6.66
CA ARG A 3 12.36 -67.25 6.75
C ARG A 3 11.99 -66.08 7.68
N PHE A 4 11.63 -64.95 7.06
CA PHE A 4 11.00 -63.82 7.74
C PHE A 4 9.56 -64.19 8.11
N SER A 5 9.19 -64.00 9.38
CA SER A 5 7.80 -64.11 9.85
C SER A 5 7.28 -62.69 10.11
N HIS A 6 6.36 -62.23 9.28
CA HIS A 6 5.62 -60.98 9.48
C HIS A 6 4.59 -61.17 10.61
N ARG A 7 4.56 -60.21 11.54
CA ARG A 7 3.42 -59.99 12.44
C ARG A 7 2.92 -58.54 12.32
N PRO A 8 1.60 -58.35 12.45
CA PRO A 8 0.81 -57.42 11.64
C PRO A 8 0.95 -55.96 12.10
N THR A 9 1.13 -55.07 11.13
CA THR A 9 1.11 -53.61 11.31
C THR A 9 -0.30 -53.16 11.67
N SER A 10 -0.45 -52.66 12.89
CA SER A 10 -1.64 -51.97 13.37
C SER A 10 -1.83 -50.68 12.59
N THR A 11 -2.83 -50.63 11.71
CA THR A 11 -3.21 -49.42 10.96
C THR A 11 -3.96 -48.47 11.89
N LEU A 12 -3.25 -47.50 12.48
CA LEU A 12 -3.87 -46.33 13.11
C LEU A 12 -4.48 -45.47 12.00
N ALA A 13 -5.81 -45.43 11.91
CA ALA A 13 -6.54 -44.48 11.09
C ALA A 13 -6.42 -43.08 11.70
N VAL A 14 -5.61 -42.21 11.09
CA VAL A 14 -5.54 -40.79 11.45
C VAL A 14 -6.65 -40.05 10.72
N VAL A 15 -7.66 -39.61 11.46
CA VAL A 15 -8.72 -38.73 10.96
C VAL A 15 -8.15 -37.31 10.89
N LEU A 16 -7.92 -36.81 9.67
CA LEU A 16 -7.45 -35.46 9.40
C LEU A 16 -8.64 -34.48 9.51
N MET A 17 -8.76 -33.78 10.65
CA MET A 17 -9.68 -32.65 10.77
C MET A 17 -9.13 -31.46 9.96
N LEU A 18 -9.75 -31.15 8.83
CA LEU A 18 -9.50 -29.88 8.14
C LEU A 18 -10.18 -28.76 8.93
N ALA A 19 -9.40 -27.97 9.67
CA ALA A 19 -9.88 -26.71 10.24
C ALA A 19 -10.14 -25.73 9.08
N LEU A 20 -11.40 -25.36 8.86
CA LEU A 20 -11.74 -24.21 7.99
C LEU A 20 -11.32 -22.93 8.73
N ALA A 21 -10.10 -22.46 8.50
CA ALA A 21 -9.74 -21.09 8.80
C ALA A 21 -10.48 -20.18 7.80
N GLY A 22 -11.58 -19.56 8.22
CA GLY A 22 -12.22 -18.50 7.45
C GLY A 22 -11.33 -17.25 7.38
N PRO A 23 -11.45 -16.40 6.34
CA PRO A 23 -10.70 -15.16 6.29
C PRO A 23 -11.08 -14.28 7.49
N ALA A 24 -10.10 -13.92 8.31
CA ALA A 24 -10.32 -12.90 9.34
C ALA A 24 -10.57 -11.57 8.63
N ALA A 25 -11.80 -11.06 8.68
CA ALA A 25 -12.11 -9.72 8.24
C ALA A 25 -11.41 -8.73 9.18
N ALA A 26 -10.33 -8.10 8.72
CA ALA A 26 -9.66 -7.06 9.47
C ALA A 26 -10.44 -5.76 9.32
N TYR A 27 -11.08 -5.29 10.38
CA TYR A 27 -11.69 -3.97 10.42
C TYR A 27 -10.61 -2.90 10.24
N ARG A 28 -10.75 -2.06 9.21
CA ARG A 28 -9.84 -0.93 8.94
C ARG A 28 -10.66 0.37 8.98
N PRO A 29 -10.56 1.16 10.06
CA PRO A 29 -11.33 2.39 10.15
C PRO A 29 -10.89 3.39 9.07
N ASN A 30 -11.87 4.08 8.48
CA ASN A 30 -11.59 5.20 7.57
C ASN A 30 -11.06 6.39 8.39
N ILE A 31 -9.76 6.65 8.28
CA ILE A 31 -9.05 7.77 8.92
C ILE A 31 -8.94 8.93 7.93
N PRO A 32 -9.57 10.09 8.14
CA PRO A 32 -9.37 11.23 7.25
C PRO A 32 -7.90 11.67 7.26
N LEU A 33 -7.33 11.87 6.07
CA LEU A 33 -6.00 12.43 5.86
C LEU A 33 -6.13 13.73 5.09
N ASP A 34 -5.35 14.74 5.49
CA ASP A 34 -5.30 16.02 4.79
C ASP A 34 -4.40 15.93 3.56
N VAL A 35 -4.77 16.64 2.50
CA VAL A 35 -3.94 16.79 1.29
C VAL A 35 -3.59 18.26 1.10
N VAL A 36 -2.30 18.56 0.98
CA VAL A 36 -1.79 19.92 0.86
C VAL A 36 -1.05 20.10 -0.46
N PRO A 37 -1.48 21.01 -1.35
CA PRO A 37 -0.72 21.33 -2.56
C PRO A 37 0.68 21.87 -2.23
N LEU A 38 1.66 21.51 -3.05
CA LEU A 38 3.01 22.04 -3.00
C LEU A 38 3.20 23.13 -4.08
N GLY A 39 4.36 23.79 -4.07
CA GLY A 39 4.64 24.91 -4.98
C GLY A 39 4.69 24.54 -6.47
N ASP A 40 4.95 23.27 -6.79
CA ASP A 40 4.96 22.78 -8.17
C ASP A 40 3.56 22.32 -8.63
N PRO A 41 3.15 22.61 -9.88
CA PRO A 41 1.86 22.17 -10.41
C PRO A 41 1.69 20.65 -10.36
N GLY A 42 0.56 20.21 -9.79
CA GLY A 42 0.24 18.78 -9.63
C GLY A 42 1.06 18.06 -8.57
N SER A 43 1.86 18.79 -7.78
CA SER A 43 2.57 18.24 -6.61
C SER A 43 1.78 18.52 -5.34
N PHE A 44 1.75 17.55 -4.44
CA PHE A 44 1.02 17.64 -3.18
C PHE A 44 1.59 16.69 -2.13
N GLU A 45 1.27 16.93 -0.87
CA GLU A 45 1.57 16.03 0.24
C GLU A 45 0.28 15.45 0.82
N VAL A 46 0.29 14.15 1.12
CA VAL A 46 -0.71 13.53 1.99
C VAL A 46 -0.16 13.53 3.40
N ILE A 47 -0.84 14.22 4.31
CA ILE A 47 -0.41 14.36 5.70
C ILE A 47 -0.81 13.12 6.49
N GLU A 48 0.16 12.53 7.17
CA GLU A 48 -0.08 11.33 7.95
C GLU A 48 -0.84 11.61 9.24
N SER A 49 -1.70 10.65 9.56
CA SER A 49 -2.50 10.66 10.78
C SER A 49 -2.78 9.23 11.23
N ARG A 50 -2.84 9.02 12.56
CA ARG A 50 -3.33 7.80 13.24
C ARG A 50 -2.80 6.47 12.67
N GLY A 51 -1.56 6.43 12.20
CA GLY A 51 -0.92 5.20 11.70
C GLY A 51 -1.43 4.72 10.34
N ALA A 52 -1.94 5.60 9.48
CA ALA A 52 -2.38 5.25 8.13
C ALA A 52 -1.34 4.44 7.35
N GLY A 53 -1.80 3.30 6.83
CA GLY A 53 -0.98 2.39 6.03
C GLY A 53 -0.77 2.88 4.59
N PRO A 54 0.15 2.23 3.84
CA PRO A 54 0.43 2.52 2.44
C PRO A 54 -0.81 2.61 1.54
N SER A 55 -1.70 1.61 1.60
CA SER A 55 -2.91 1.55 0.79
C SER A 55 -3.81 2.77 0.98
N HIS A 56 -3.95 3.22 2.23
CA HIS A 56 -4.78 4.37 2.53
C HIS A 56 -4.17 5.66 1.98
N ILE A 57 -2.85 5.82 2.10
CA ILE A 57 -2.17 7.00 1.56
C ILE A 57 -2.28 7.03 0.03
N TRP A 58 -2.14 5.90 -0.64
CA TRP A 58 -2.36 5.81 -2.08
C TRP A 58 -3.81 6.07 -2.48
N CYS A 59 -4.78 5.61 -1.70
CA CYS A 59 -6.18 5.94 -1.92
C CYS A 59 -6.41 7.46 -1.86
N VAL A 60 -5.96 8.12 -0.79
CA VAL A 60 -6.16 9.56 -0.61
C VAL A 60 -5.44 10.35 -1.71
N ALA A 61 -4.24 9.93 -2.11
CA ALA A 61 -3.53 10.54 -3.23
C ALA A 61 -4.31 10.40 -4.55
N ALA A 62 -4.91 9.23 -4.80
CA ALA A 62 -5.68 8.96 -5.99
C ALA A 62 -7.02 9.68 -6.02
N ASP A 63 -7.71 9.76 -4.89
CA ASP A 63 -8.95 10.52 -4.74
C ASP A 63 -8.70 12.01 -4.99
N HIS A 64 -7.61 12.57 -4.46
CA HIS A 64 -7.21 13.95 -4.75
C HIS A 64 -6.89 14.16 -6.24
N ALA A 65 -6.06 13.29 -6.84
CA ALA A 65 -5.74 13.38 -8.25
C ALA A 65 -6.99 13.32 -9.14
N TYR A 66 -7.92 12.41 -8.84
CA TYR A 66 -9.14 12.22 -9.60
C TYR A 66 -10.14 13.38 -9.39
N ARG A 67 -10.49 13.69 -8.14
CA ARG A 67 -11.59 14.62 -7.81
C ARG A 67 -11.18 16.08 -7.83
N VAL A 68 -9.93 16.39 -7.46
CA VAL A 68 -9.45 17.76 -7.30
C VAL A 68 -8.60 18.19 -8.49
N LEU A 69 -7.70 17.32 -8.96
CA LEU A 69 -6.83 17.63 -10.09
C LEU A 69 -7.44 17.24 -11.45
N GLY A 70 -8.57 16.51 -11.46
CA GLY A 70 -9.26 16.12 -12.69
C GLY A 70 -8.53 15.07 -13.53
N ALA A 71 -7.64 14.30 -12.91
CA ALA A 71 -6.86 13.27 -13.60
C ALA A 71 -7.73 12.11 -14.09
N ALA A 72 -7.40 11.57 -15.25
CA ALA A 72 -8.01 10.35 -15.77
C ALA A 72 -7.47 9.10 -15.07
N GLY A 73 -8.22 8.01 -15.13
CA GLY A 73 -7.82 6.72 -14.52
C GLY A 73 -6.47 6.17 -15.04
N THR A 74 -6.10 6.50 -16.27
CA THR A 74 -4.84 6.12 -16.93
C THR A 74 -3.66 7.01 -16.57
N ASP A 75 -3.92 8.20 -16.01
CA ASP A 75 -2.86 9.10 -15.58
C ASP A 75 -2.10 8.49 -14.40
N ARG A 76 -0.84 8.88 -14.22
CA ARG A 76 0.03 8.31 -13.20
C ARG A 76 0.27 9.30 -12.07
N ILE A 77 0.25 8.77 -10.85
CA ILE A 77 0.67 9.46 -9.65
C ILE A 77 2.02 8.87 -9.24
N TYR A 78 2.99 9.75 -9.00
CA TYR A 78 4.35 9.39 -8.64
C TYR A 78 4.61 9.76 -7.19
N LEU A 79 5.18 8.83 -6.43
CA LEU A 79 5.68 9.12 -5.09
C LEU A 79 7.06 9.76 -5.22
N VAL A 80 7.16 11.03 -4.86
CA VAL A 80 8.38 11.83 -5.03
C VAL A 80 9.10 12.11 -3.71
N ALA A 81 8.39 12.08 -2.59
CA ALA A 81 8.98 12.14 -1.26
C ALA A 81 8.44 10.99 -0.40
N PRO A 82 9.30 10.04 0.04
CA PRO A 82 8.88 8.97 0.94
C PRO A 82 8.45 9.55 2.28
N ARG A 83 7.74 8.74 3.05
CA ARG A 83 7.26 9.08 4.39
C ARG A 83 8.35 9.77 5.22
N GLY A 84 8.16 11.05 5.50
CA GLY A 84 9.15 11.90 6.16
C GLY A 84 8.52 13.12 6.83
N PRO A 85 9.32 14.08 7.32
CA PRO A 85 8.81 15.38 7.75
C PRO A 85 8.01 16.05 6.63
N SER A 86 6.88 16.66 6.96
CA SER A 86 6.08 17.41 6.00
C SER A 86 6.78 18.72 5.62
N GLN A 87 6.72 19.07 4.34
CA GLN A 87 7.21 20.35 3.83
C GLN A 87 6.23 21.49 4.13
N SER A 88 4.95 21.17 4.29
CA SER A 88 3.86 22.14 4.43
C SER A 88 3.36 22.32 5.87
N MET A 89 3.50 21.30 6.72
CA MET A 89 3.03 21.33 8.12
C MET A 89 4.16 21.04 9.10
N PRO A 90 4.57 22.02 9.93
CA PRO A 90 5.57 21.80 10.98
C PRO A 90 5.17 20.66 11.92
N ASP A 91 6.16 19.88 12.36
CA ASP A 91 6.03 18.74 13.28
C ASP A 91 5.07 17.62 12.81
N ARG A 92 4.66 17.63 11.54
CA ARG A 92 3.87 16.57 10.92
C ARG A 92 4.73 15.71 10.02
N ARG A 93 4.25 14.50 9.76
CA ARG A 93 4.80 13.61 8.74
C ARG A 93 3.89 13.60 7.52
N ALA A 94 4.48 13.42 6.36
CA ALA A 94 3.75 13.34 5.09
C ALA A 94 4.44 12.44 4.08
N VAL A 95 3.73 12.15 3.00
CA VAL A 95 4.24 11.53 1.78
C VAL A 95 3.96 12.48 0.62
N GLY A 96 4.99 12.79 -0.15
CA GLY A 96 4.88 13.71 -1.29
C GLY A 96 4.62 12.98 -2.60
N PHE A 97 3.69 13.51 -3.38
CA PHE A 97 3.27 13.00 -4.68
C PHE A 97 3.35 14.07 -5.76
N ALA A 98 3.41 13.61 -7.00
CA ALA A 98 3.43 14.43 -8.20
C ALA A 98 2.65 13.76 -9.33
N MET A 99 2.05 14.57 -10.21
CA MET A 99 1.43 14.10 -11.46
C MET A 99 2.41 14.07 -12.65
N SER A 100 3.61 14.67 -12.51
CA SER A 100 4.61 14.75 -13.58
C SER A 100 5.74 13.73 -13.40
N PRO A 101 6.09 12.94 -14.44
CA PRO A 101 7.26 12.06 -14.40
C PRO A 101 8.58 12.84 -14.26
N ALA A 102 8.65 14.09 -14.72
CA ALA A 102 9.86 14.91 -14.59
C ALA A 102 10.21 15.19 -13.11
N GLN A 103 9.18 15.47 -12.30
CA GLN A 103 9.33 15.69 -10.85
C GLN A 103 9.74 14.38 -10.15
N ALA A 104 9.24 13.23 -10.61
CA ALA A 104 9.66 11.92 -10.08
C ALA A 104 11.12 11.58 -10.38
N ASN A 105 11.63 11.96 -11.55
CA ASN A 105 13.01 11.73 -11.96
C ASN A 105 14.02 12.66 -11.27
N ALA A 106 13.55 13.75 -10.65
CA ALA A 106 14.40 14.66 -9.88
C ALA A 106 14.75 14.12 -8.47
N VAL A 107 14.13 13.01 -8.05
CA VAL A 107 14.36 12.43 -6.72
C VAL A 107 15.65 11.60 -6.71
N PRO A 108 16.61 11.89 -5.81
CA PRO A 108 17.88 11.16 -5.76
C PRO A 108 17.70 9.65 -5.53
N ALA A 109 18.44 8.83 -6.29
CA ALA A 109 18.37 7.36 -6.26
C ALA A 109 18.71 6.75 -4.88
N ALA A 110 19.30 7.52 -3.96
CA ALA A 110 19.55 7.14 -2.56
C ALA A 110 18.28 6.90 -1.73
N ALA A 111 17.09 7.26 -2.23
CA ALA A 111 15.80 6.85 -1.68
C ALA A 111 15.40 5.38 -2.00
N LYS A 112 16.31 4.59 -2.59
CA LYS A 112 16.18 3.14 -2.80
C LYS A 112 17.11 2.43 -1.81
N PRO A 113 16.64 1.57 -0.87
CA PRO A 113 16.45 0.14 -1.20
C PRO A 113 15.51 -0.66 -0.25
N PHE A 114 15.18 -1.92 -0.60
CA PHE A 114 15.46 -3.15 0.19
C PHE A 114 14.54 -4.30 -0.27
N LEU A 115 15.16 -5.42 -0.69
CA LEU A 115 14.49 -6.69 -0.95
C LEU A 115 13.74 -7.13 0.31
N GLY A 116 12.41 -7.11 0.30
CA GLY A 116 11.62 -7.55 1.44
C GLY A 116 10.12 -7.40 1.25
N GLY A 117 9.55 -8.13 0.28
CA GLY A 117 8.10 -8.33 0.15
C GLY A 117 7.40 -7.31 -0.73
N LEU A 118 6.72 -7.80 -1.77
CA LEU A 118 5.96 -7.05 -2.76
C LEU A 118 4.93 -6.04 -2.20
N LEU A 119 4.66 -6.03 -0.89
CA LEU A 119 3.71 -5.10 -0.24
C LEU A 119 4.39 -3.87 0.41
N LEU A 120 5.70 -3.86 0.64
CA LEU A 120 6.41 -2.74 1.28
C LEU A 120 7.10 -1.78 0.29
N ALA A 121 7.27 -2.20 -0.96
CA ALA A 121 7.87 -1.40 -2.03
C ALA A 121 6.99 -0.21 -2.51
N GLN A 122 5.74 -0.12 -2.03
CA GLN A 122 4.77 0.83 -2.56
C GLN A 122 4.92 2.26 -2.02
N MET A 123 5.62 2.46 -0.88
CA MET A 123 5.86 3.80 -0.31
C MET A 123 7.29 4.30 -0.54
N GLN A 124 7.88 3.90 -1.65
CA GLN A 124 9.26 4.19 -1.99
C GLN A 124 9.33 5.30 -3.04
N ALA A 125 10.32 6.18 -2.93
CA ALA A 125 10.45 7.27 -3.87
C ALA A 125 10.76 6.74 -5.28
N GLY A 126 10.05 7.27 -6.28
CA GLY A 126 10.05 6.79 -7.65
C GLY A 126 9.01 5.70 -7.95
N SER A 127 8.32 5.16 -6.93
CA SER A 127 7.15 4.30 -7.15
C SER A 127 6.02 5.10 -7.80
N SER A 128 5.25 4.48 -8.69
CA SER A 128 4.11 5.13 -9.32
C SER A 128 2.98 4.14 -9.60
N LEU A 129 1.75 4.64 -9.52
CA LEU A 129 0.53 3.90 -9.82
C LEU A 129 -0.34 4.71 -10.79
N GLY A 130 -1.15 4.01 -11.58
CA GLY A 130 -2.25 4.67 -12.28
C GLY A 130 -3.32 5.13 -11.28
N VAL A 131 -3.99 6.24 -11.55
CA VAL A 131 -5.07 6.76 -10.69
C VAL A 131 -6.12 5.69 -10.43
N ALA A 132 -6.59 4.99 -11.47
CA ALA A 132 -7.60 3.93 -11.32
C ALA A 132 -7.10 2.75 -10.48
N GLN A 133 -5.82 2.39 -10.60
CA GLN A 133 -5.22 1.32 -9.79
C GLN A 133 -5.13 1.74 -8.32
N ALA A 134 -4.71 2.97 -8.05
CA ALA A 134 -4.60 3.47 -6.69
C ALA A 134 -5.98 3.67 -6.03
N LEU A 135 -7.02 4.02 -6.80
CA LEU A 135 -8.40 4.05 -6.33
C LEU A 135 -8.93 2.66 -5.89
N GLN A 136 -8.35 1.55 -6.35
CA GLN A 136 -8.72 0.22 -5.84
C GLN A 136 -8.38 0.06 -4.35
N TYR A 137 -7.40 0.82 -3.84
CA TYR A 137 -7.13 0.85 -2.41
C TYR A 137 -8.18 1.62 -1.61
N CYS A 138 -9.02 2.42 -2.27
CA CYS A 138 -10.12 3.09 -1.61
C CYS A 138 -11.25 2.13 -1.26
N THR A 139 -11.59 1.19 -2.15
CA THR A 139 -12.62 0.18 -1.85
C THR A 139 -12.24 -0.72 -0.67
N ASP A 140 -10.95 -0.95 -0.42
CA ASP A 140 -10.45 -1.66 0.78
C ASP A 140 -10.57 -0.85 2.09
N HIS A 141 -10.96 0.43 2.00
CA HIS A 141 -11.08 1.38 3.11
C HIS A 141 -12.47 2.05 3.23
N ILE A 142 -13.35 1.85 2.25
CA ILE A 142 -14.73 2.40 2.18
C ILE A 142 -15.77 1.29 2.41
N GLU A 143 -15.50 0.28 3.23
CA GLU A 143 -16.62 -0.54 3.74
C GLU A 143 -17.33 0.28 4.84
N THR A 144 -18.37 0.99 4.41
CA THR A 144 -19.19 1.93 5.17
C THR A 144 -20.62 1.42 5.11
N ASP A 145 -21.17 0.94 6.23
CA ASP A 145 -22.32 1.51 6.95
C ASP A 145 -22.54 0.70 8.25
#